data_AF-A0A9E6CR93-F1
#
_entry.id   AF-A0A9E6CR93-F1
#
_cell.length_a   1.000
_cell.length_b   1.000
_cell.length_c   1.000
_cell.angle_alpha   90.00
_cell.angle_beta   90.00
_cell.angle_gamma   90.00
#
_symmetry.space_group_name_H-M   'P 1'
#
loop_
_entity.id
_entity.type
_entity.pdbx_description
1 polymer ?
#
loop_
_entity_poly.entity_id
_entity_poly.type
_entity_poly.pdbx_seq_one_letter_code
_entity_poly.pdbx_strand_id
1 'polypeptide(L)'
;MVNVSKKPSIDSTQIERETGVLFGRCLESFYVFADLPQLSEDMRVLSLNAELAAGRAGDKGTGVRALTQYTRALVNRLNNATENMAKLKGRMYTHSASAIRVFQRSALFERADHTLRVSGSEAVGIQAAHDKINAARNGCLMTALEQVRY
;
A
#
# COMPACT_ATOMS: atom_id res chain seq x y z
N MET A 1 11.63 41.88 17.95
CA MET A 1 11.49 40.56 18.60
C MET A 1 10.90 39.60 17.58
N VAL A 2 11.58 38.47 17.35
CA VAL A 2 11.38 37.59 16.20
C VAL A 2 10.06 36.83 16.32
N ASN A 3 9.24 36.92 15.27
CA ASN A 3 7.97 36.21 15.12
C ASN A 3 8.26 34.70 15.00
N VAL A 4 7.96 33.94 16.05
CA VAL A 4 8.16 32.49 16.09
C VAL A 4 7.15 31.86 15.15
N SER A 5 7.61 31.57 13.93
CA SER A 5 6.87 30.83 12.92
C SER A 5 6.33 29.54 13.55
N LYS A 6 4.99 29.45 13.69
CA LYS A 6 4.28 28.25 14.16
C LYS A 6 4.65 27.11 13.22
N LYS A 7 5.60 26.28 13.64
CA LYS A 7 5.91 25.02 12.96
C LYS A 7 4.64 24.17 13.00
N PRO A 8 4.11 23.69 11.87
CA PRO A 8 2.89 22.87 11.89
C PRO A 8 3.14 21.66 12.77
N SER A 9 2.45 21.56 13.90
CA SER A 9 2.44 20.37 14.72
C SER A 9 1.68 19.31 13.93
N ILE A 10 2.41 18.41 13.31
CA ILE A 10 1.84 17.22 12.70
C ILE A 10 1.17 16.43 13.83
N ASP A 11 -0.16 16.36 13.82
CA ASP A 11 -0.92 15.59 14.79
C ASP A 11 -0.77 14.09 14.44
N SER A 12 -0.01 13.38 15.27
CA SER A 12 0.22 11.93 15.10
C SER A 12 -1.09 11.14 15.03
N THR A 13 -2.15 11.60 15.69
CA THR A 13 -3.46 10.93 15.69
C THR A 13 -4.22 11.14 14.38
N GLN A 14 -4.04 12.30 13.74
CA GLN A 14 -4.62 12.58 12.43
C GLN A 14 -3.98 11.69 11.36
N ILE A 15 -2.64 11.60 11.33
CA ILE A 15 -1.95 10.77 10.32
C ILE A 15 -2.27 9.28 10.50
N GLU A 16 -2.34 8.79 11.74
CA GLU A 16 -2.75 7.40 12.01
C GLU A 16 -4.13 7.10 11.42
N ARG A 17 -5.10 8.00 11.63
CA ARG A 17 -6.46 7.88 11.07
C ARG A 17 -6.44 7.90 9.55
N GLU A 18 -5.77 8.87 8.94
CA GLU A 18 -5.70 9.01 7.48
C GLU A 18 -5.02 7.80 6.82
N THR A 19 -3.97 7.26 7.44
CA THR A 19 -3.28 6.06 6.97
C THR A 19 -4.19 4.83 7.05
N GLY A 20 -4.94 4.68 8.16
CA GLY A 20 -5.93 3.61 8.29
C GLY A 20 -7.04 3.68 7.24
N VAL A 21 -7.53 4.89 6.93
CA VAL A 21 -8.52 5.10 5.86
C VAL A 21 -7.95 4.75 4.49
N LEU A 22 -6.73 5.20 4.17
CA LEU A 22 -6.07 4.89 2.90
C LEU A 22 -5.88 3.38 2.74
N PHE A 23 -5.42 2.70 3.79
CA PHE A 23 -5.25 1.25 3.81
C PHE A 23 -6.57 0.53 3.49
N GLY A 24 -7.67 0.94 4.14
CA GLY A 24 -9.00 0.40 3.87
C GLY A 24 -9.44 0.57 2.42
N ARG A 25 -9.23 1.77 1.84
CA ARG A 25 -9.54 2.03 0.42
C ARG A 25 -8.69 1.20 -0.54
N CYS A 26 -7.42 1.00 -0.22
CA CYS A 26 -6.57 0.12 -1.01
C CYS A 26 -7.06 -1.33 -0.96
N LEU A 27 -7.46 -1.83 0.22
CA LEU A 27 -8.06 -3.16 0.35
C LEU A 27 -9.31 -3.31 -0.51
N GLU A 28 -10.24 -2.35 -0.42
CA GLU A 28 -11.44 -2.31 -1.25
C GLU A 28 -11.12 -2.40 -2.74
N SER A 29 -10.13 -1.63 -3.19
CA SER A 29 -9.67 -1.66 -4.58
C SER A 29 -9.16 -3.03 -5.00
N PHE A 30 -8.47 -3.77 -4.12
CA PHE A 30 -7.99 -5.12 -4.42
C PHE A 30 -9.11 -6.16 -4.52
N TYR A 31 -10.25 -5.96 -3.84
CA TYR A 31 -11.38 -6.89 -3.94
C TYR A 31 -12.00 -6.93 -5.34
N VAL A 32 -11.97 -5.83 -6.08
CA VAL A 32 -12.44 -5.79 -7.48
C VAL A 32 -11.66 -6.75 -8.38
N PHE A 33 -10.42 -7.10 -8.02
CA PHE A 33 -9.56 -8.00 -8.79
C PHE A 33 -9.61 -9.45 -8.28
N ALA A 34 -10.35 -9.74 -7.20
CA ALA A 34 -10.35 -11.05 -6.56
C ALA A 34 -10.86 -12.18 -7.47
N ASP A 35 -11.81 -11.85 -8.35
CA ASP A 35 -12.47 -12.83 -9.23
C ASP A 35 -11.79 -12.98 -10.60
N LEU A 36 -10.76 -12.17 -10.90
CA LEU A 36 -10.04 -12.26 -12.17
C LEU A 36 -9.40 -13.63 -12.46
N PRO A 37 -8.83 -14.37 -11.48
CA PRO A 37 -8.35 -15.73 -11.73
C PRO A 37 -9.43 -16.65 -12.26
N GLN A 38 -10.63 -16.60 -11.67
CA GLN A 38 -11.76 -17.42 -12.10
C GLN A 38 -12.23 -17.02 -13.49
N LEU A 39 -12.40 -15.71 -13.74
CA LEU A 39 -12.77 -15.19 -15.05
C LEU A 39 -11.76 -15.59 -16.14
N SER A 40 -10.47 -15.57 -15.82
CA SER A 40 -9.39 -15.96 -16.72
C SER A 40 -9.50 -17.44 -17.11
N GLU A 41 -9.78 -18.30 -16.12
CA GLU A 41 -9.95 -19.73 -16.34
C GLU A 41 -11.22 -20.04 -17.16
N ASP A 42 -12.34 -19.41 -16.83
CA ASP A 42 -13.59 -19.54 -17.58
C ASP A 42 -13.39 -19.12 -19.04
N MET A 43 -12.65 -18.03 -19.27
CA MET A 43 -12.34 -17.56 -20.62
C MET A 43 -11.39 -18.50 -21.36
N ARG A 44 -10.44 -19.12 -20.68
CA ARG A 44 -9.55 -20.14 -21.25
C ARG A 44 -10.35 -21.35 -21.72
N VAL A 45 -11.26 -21.85 -20.89
CA VAL A 45 -12.13 -23.00 -21.22
C VAL A 45 -13.07 -22.67 -22.38
N LEU A 46 -13.72 -21.51 -22.34
CA LEU A 46 -14.61 -21.05 -23.42
C LEU A 46 -13.85 -20.91 -24.74
N SER A 47 -12.66 -20.31 -24.71
CA SER A 47 -11.79 -20.18 -25.88
C SER A 47 -11.39 -21.54 -26.46
N LEU A 48 -11.11 -22.52 -25.61
CA LEU A 48 -10.76 -23.87 -26.05
C LEU A 48 -11.97 -24.56 -26.71
N ASN A 49 -13.15 -24.47 -26.09
CA ASN A 49 -14.37 -25.06 -26.64
C ASN A 49 -14.75 -24.45 -28.00
N ALA A 50 -14.63 -23.12 -28.11
CA ALA A 50 -14.87 -22.41 -29.37
C ALA A 50 -13.87 -22.84 -30.46
N GLU A 51 -12.60 -23.07 -30.12
CA GLU A 51 -11.58 -23.50 -31.06
C GLU A 51 -11.81 -24.92 -31.56
N LEU A 52 -12.27 -25.83 -30.68
CA LEU A 52 -12.64 -27.18 -31.06
C LEU A 52 -13.87 -27.20 -31.98
N ALA A 53 -14.89 -26.39 -31.68
CA ALA A 53 -16.07 -26.25 -32.53
C ALA A 53 -15.71 -25.67 -33.91
N ALA A 54 -14.85 -24.65 -33.94
CA ALA A 54 -14.29 -24.10 -35.16
C ALA A 54 -13.47 -25.15 -35.94
N GLY A 55 -12.72 -25.99 -35.22
CA GLY A 55 -12.11 -27.24 -35.66
C GLY A 55 -13.03 -28.06 -36.56
N ARG A 56 -14.17 -28.44 -35.99
CA ARG A 56 -15.21 -29.27 -36.63
C ARG A 56 -15.89 -28.57 -37.80
N ALA A 57 -16.00 -27.26 -37.77
CA ALA A 57 -16.58 -26.46 -38.85
C ALA A 57 -15.65 -26.30 -40.09
N GLY A 58 -14.42 -26.82 -40.05
CA GLY A 58 -13.48 -26.75 -41.16
C GLY A 58 -13.16 -25.30 -41.56
N ASP A 59 -13.28 -24.99 -42.84
CA ASP A 59 -12.99 -23.66 -43.40
C ASP A 59 -13.94 -22.58 -42.87
N LYS A 60 -15.17 -22.94 -42.49
CA LYS A 60 -16.13 -22.01 -41.91
C LYS A 60 -15.74 -21.58 -40.48
N GLY A 61 -14.87 -22.34 -39.82
CA GLY A 61 -14.37 -22.04 -38.48
C GLY A 61 -13.14 -21.12 -38.44
N THR A 62 -12.55 -20.75 -39.57
CA THR A 62 -11.27 -20.01 -39.61
C THR A 62 -11.32 -18.68 -38.84
N GLY A 63 -12.40 -17.89 -39.00
CA GLY A 63 -12.57 -16.64 -38.25
C GLY A 63 -12.69 -16.85 -36.74
N VAL A 64 -13.37 -17.93 -36.31
CA VAL A 64 -13.50 -18.27 -34.89
C VAL A 64 -12.16 -18.69 -34.30
N ARG A 65 -11.33 -19.46 -35.03
CA ARG A 65 -9.96 -19.80 -34.58
C ARG A 65 -9.09 -18.56 -34.39
N ALA A 66 -9.22 -17.55 -35.26
CA ALA A 66 -8.51 -16.29 -35.08
C ALA A 66 -8.96 -15.58 -33.78
N LEU A 67 -10.28 -15.52 -33.54
CA LEU A 67 -10.82 -14.94 -32.30
C LEU A 67 -10.33 -15.67 -31.04
N THR A 68 -10.28 -17.01 -31.04
CA THR A 68 -9.80 -17.77 -29.87
C THR A 68 -8.33 -17.53 -29.57
N GLN A 69 -7.50 -17.29 -30.59
CA GLN A 69 -6.11 -16.87 -30.39
C GLN A 69 -6.02 -15.50 -29.69
N TYR A 70 -6.85 -14.54 -30.08
CA TYR A 70 -6.93 -13.25 -29.39
C TYR A 70 -7.45 -13.40 -27.95
N THR A 71 -8.45 -14.24 -27.72
CA THR A 71 -8.96 -14.53 -26.37
C THR A 71 -7.87 -15.13 -25.48
N ARG A 72 -7.06 -16.08 -25.98
CA ARG A 72 -5.91 -16.62 -25.24
C ARG A 72 -4.87 -15.55 -24.90
N ALA A 73 -4.58 -14.65 -25.84
CA ALA A 73 -3.68 -13.53 -25.57
C ALA A 73 -4.23 -12.59 -24.48
N LEU A 74 -5.55 -12.35 -24.47
CA LEU A 74 -6.20 -11.54 -23.45
C LEU A 74 -6.18 -12.23 -22.08
N VAL A 75 -6.46 -13.53 -22.01
CA VAL A 75 -6.34 -14.36 -20.79
C VAL A 75 -4.93 -14.25 -20.19
N ASN A 76 -3.89 -14.34 -21.03
CA ASN A 76 -2.51 -14.17 -20.56
C ASN A 76 -2.26 -12.77 -19.98
N ARG A 77 -2.80 -11.72 -20.61
CA ARG A 77 -2.70 -10.34 -20.08
C ARG A 77 -3.45 -10.19 -18.76
N LEU A 78 -4.59 -10.85 -18.62
CA LEU A 78 -5.40 -10.85 -17.39
C LEU A 78 -4.64 -11.54 -16.24
N ASN A 79 -4.00 -12.67 -16.51
CA ASN A 79 -3.14 -13.36 -15.55
C ASN A 79 -1.98 -12.48 -15.09
N ASN A 80 -1.30 -11.81 -16.03
CA ASN A 80 -0.22 -10.87 -15.69
C ASN A 80 -0.72 -9.69 -14.84
N ALA A 81 -1.89 -9.13 -15.16
CA ALA A 81 -2.49 -8.06 -14.37
C ALA A 81 -2.82 -8.52 -12.94
N THR A 82 -3.34 -9.74 -12.79
CA THR A 82 -3.64 -10.38 -11.51
C THR A 82 -2.37 -10.56 -10.66
N GLU A 83 -1.28 -11.06 -11.26
CA GLU A 83 0.01 -11.22 -10.57
C GLU A 83 0.58 -9.87 -10.11
N ASN A 84 0.54 -8.87 -10.97
CA ASN A 84 0.99 -7.51 -10.64
C ASN A 84 0.18 -6.91 -9.49
N MET A 85 -1.13 -7.15 -9.48
CA MET A 85 -2.01 -6.71 -8.41
C MET A 85 -1.69 -7.40 -7.08
N ALA A 86 -1.39 -8.71 -7.11
CA ALA A 86 -0.96 -9.45 -5.92
C ALA A 86 0.37 -8.90 -5.36
N LYS A 87 1.34 -8.60 -6.22
CA LYS A 87 2.61 -7.95 -5.82
C LYS A 87 2.37 -6.57 -5.22
N LEU A 88 1.52 -5.77 -5.83
CA LEU A 88 1.17 -4.43 -5.33
C LEU A 88 0.48 -4.50 -3.96
N LYS A 89 -0.45 -5.44 -3.78
CA LYS A 89 -1.09 -5.73 -2.49
C LYS A 89 -0.06 -6.10 -1.41
N GLY A 90 0.92 -6.94 -1.76
CA GLY A 90 2.03 -7.30 -0.86
C GLY A 90 2.84 -6.07 -0.41
N ARG A 91 3.26 -5.21 -1.35
CA ARG A 91 3.98 -3.96 -1.01
C ARG A 91 3.13 -3.02 -0.15
N MET A 92 1.83 -2.91 -0.46
CA MET A 92 0.88 -2.09 0.31
C MET A 92 0.80 -2.55 1.78
N TYR A 93 0.70 -3.85 2.04
CA TYR A 93 0.74 -4.38 3.41
C TYR A 93 2.05 -4.03 4.12
N THR A 94 3.20 -4.21 3.46
CA THR A 94 4.51 -3.89 4.03
C THR A 94 4.64 -2.41 4.39
N HIS A 95 4.24 -1.50 3.48
CA HIS A 95 4.29 -0.07 3.72
C HIS A 95 3.33 0.35 4.83
N SER A 96 2.12 -0.20 4.86
CA SER A 96 1.12 0.13 5.89
C SER A 96 1.56 -0.36 7.27
N ALA A 97 2.12 -1.56 7.37
CA ALA A 97 2.70 -2.07 8.61
C ALA A 97 3.92 -1.25 9.07
N SER A 98 4.72 -0.72 8.14
CA SER A 98 5.81 0.20 8.46
C SER A 98 5.27 1.52 9.01
N ALA A 99 4.29 2.12 8.33
CA ALA A 99 3.67 3.38 8.74
C ALA A 99 3.04 3.28 10.15
N ILE A 100 2.27 2.23 10.43
CA ILE A 100 1.67 1.99 11.75
C ILE A 100 2.75 1.89 12.83
N ARG A 101 3.85 1.16 12.59
CA ARG A 101 4.96 1.06 13.55
C ARG A 101 5.61 2.40 13.84
N VAL A 102 5.77 3.25 12.82
CA VAL A 102 6.29 4.61 12.99
C VAL A 102 5.33 5.44 13.85
N PHE A 103 4.03 5.40 13.59
CA PHE A 103 3.04 6.16 14.38
C PHE A 103 2.98 5.71 15.83
N GLN A 104 2.98 4.40 16.09
CA GLN A 104 3.04 3.88 17.45
C GLN A 104 4.29 4.39 18.19
N ARG A 105 5.44 4.40 17.51
CA ARG A 105 6.68 4.91 18.08
C ARG A 105 6.62 6.43 18.32
N SER A 106 6.04 7.20 17.40
CA SER A 106 5.82 8.64 17.56
C SER A 106 4.90 8.96 18.74
N ALA A 107 3.79 8.21 18.89
CA ALA A 107 2.87 8.38 20.01
C ALA A 107 3.52 8.08 21.37
N LEU A 108 4.41 7.07 21.44
CA LEU A 108 5.21 6.80 22.64
C LEU A 108 6.16 7.96 22.98
N PHE A 109 6.80 8.55 21.97
CA PHE A 109 7.68 9.71 22.16
C PHE A 109 6.90 10.95 22.62
N GLU A 110 5.73 11.22 22.04
CA GLU A 110 4.89 12.35 22.48
C GLU A 110 4.45 12.21 23.94
N ARG A 111 4.07 10.99 24.36
CA ARG A 111 3.74 10.72 25.77
C ARG A 111 4.94 10.88 26.69
N ALA A 112 6.13 10.43 26.26
CA ALA A 112 7.36 10.60 27.02
C ALA A 112 7.73 12.09 27.18
N ASP A 113 7.64 12.87 26.10
CA ASP A 113 7.87 14.32 26.13
C ASP A 113 6.85 15.03 27.03
N HIS A 114 5.57 14.67 26.93
CA HIS A 114 4.53 15.22 27.80
C HIS A 114 4.81 14.91 29.29
N THR A 115 5.21 13.67 29.61
CA THR A 115 5.54 13.29 30.99
C THR A 115 6.78 14.05 31.50
N LEU A 116 7.81 14.23 30.66
CA LEU A 116 8.98 15.03 31.01
C LEU A 116 8.66 16.51 31.21
N ARG A 117 7.74 17.06 30.40
CA ARG A 117 7.24 18.44 30.59
C ARG A 117 6.48 18.60 31.90
N VAL A 118 5.64 17.63 32.28
CA VAL A 118 4.82 17.69 33.50
C VAL A 118 5.66 17.43 34.75
N SER A 119 6.64 16.53 34.70
CA SER A 119 7.59 16.29 35.81
C SER A 119 8.66 17.39 35.94
N GLY A 120 8.68 18.37 35.04
CA GLY A 120 9.77 19.31 34.82
C GLY A 120 9.67 20.62 35.60
N SER A 121 9.97 20.58 36.90
CA SER A 121 10.25 21.75 37.75
C SER A 121 11.75 22.14 37.75
N GLU A 122 12.61 21.58 36.88
CA GLU A 122 14.05 21.90 36.84
C GLU A 122 14.53 22.22 35.41
N ALA A 123 14.63 23.52 35.12
CA ALA A 123 14.52 24.10 33.78
C ALA A 123 15.72 23.97 32.82
N VAL A 124 16.82 23.27 33.15
CA VAL A 124 18.03 23.25 32.30
C VAL A 124 18.34 21.88 31.68
N GLY A 125 18.00 20.77 32.36
CA GLY A 125 18.17 19.42 31.80
C GLY A 125 17.13 19.04 30.73
N ILE A 126 15.95 19.66 30.81
CA ILE A 126 14.78 19.30 30.00
C ILE A 126 14.91 19.76 28.55
N GLN A 127 15.50 20.93 28.28
CA GLN A 127 15.70 21.41 26.91
C GLN A 127 16.67 20.51 26.13
N ALA A 128 17.77 20.10 26.77
CA ALA A 128 18.73 19.16 26.17
C ALA A 128 18.14 17.75 25.98
N ALA A 129 17.24 17.31 26.86
CA ALA A 129 16.51 16.06 26.69
C ALA A 129 15.49 16.14 25.54
N HIS A 130 14.76 17.26 25.44
CA HIS A 130 13.79 17.54 24.38
C HIS A 130 14.47 17.59 23.00
N ASP A 131 15.65 18.21 22.89
CA ASP A 131 16.42 18.26 21.64
C ASP A 131 16.92 16.86 21.22
N LYS A 132 17.33 16.02 22.17
CA LYS A 132 17.71 14.62 21.91
C LYS A 132 16.52 13.76 21.46
N ILE A 133 15.35 13.95 22.06
CA ILE A 133 14.12 13.24 21.66
C ILE A 133 13.70 13.65 20.25
N ASN A 134 13.75 14.95 19.93
CA ASN A 134 13.45 15.46 18.59
C ASN A 134 14.44 14.93 17.54
N ALA A 135 15.73 14.84 17.86
CA ALA A 135 16.73 14.25 16.99
C ALA A 135 16.47 12.75 16.74
N ALA A 136 16.14 11.98 17.80
CA ALA A 136 15.82 10.57 17.68
C ALA A 136 14.54 10.31 16.88
N ARG A 137 13.50 11.15 17.06
CA ARG A 137 12.27 11.13 16.26
C ARG A 137 12.56 11.35 14.77
N ASN A 138 13.33 12.39 14.46
CA ASN A 138 13.68 12.70 13.07
C ASN A 138 14.54 11.60 12.44
N GLY A 139 15.49 11.02 13.19
CA GLY A 139 16.30 9.89 12.73
C GLY A 139 15.44 8.67 12.39
N CYS A 140 14.50 8.30 13.26
CA CYS A 140 13.61 7.17 13.00
C CYS A 140 12.68 7.38 11.80
N LEU A 141 12.19 8.60 11.60
CA LEU A 141 11.41 8.98 10.41
C LEU A 141 12.24 8.82 9.14
N MET A 142 13.50 9.27 9.14
CA MET A 142 14.39 9.13 7.99
C MET A 142 14.71 7.68 7.65
N THR A 143 14.98 6.83 8.65
CA THR A 143 15.21 5.39 8.41
C THR A 143 13.97 4.70 7.84
N ALA A 144 12.78 5.09 8.30
CA ALA A 144 11.53 4.56 7.76
C ALA A 144 11.27 5.03 6.32
N LEU A 145 11.61 6.28 5.98
CA LEU A 145 11.53 6.80 4.61
C LEU A 145 12.51 6.10 3.66
N GLU A 146 13.71 5.75 4.12
CA GLU A 146 14.67 4.96 3.33
C GLU A 146 14.17 3.55 3.05
N GLN A 147 13.50 2.90 4.01
CA GLN A 147 12.90 1.57 3.83
C GLN A 147 11.70 1.54 2.88
N VAL A 148 11.09 2.70 2.58
CA VAL A 148 10.00 2.83 1.60
C VAL A 148 10.55 3.11 0.19
N ARG A 149 11.84 3.49 0.07
CA ARG A 149 12.48 3.88 -1.19
C ARG A 149 13.07 2.71 -1.99
N TYR A 150 13.07 1.50 -1.44
CA TYR A 150 13.48 0.24 -2.05
C TYR A 150 12.28 -0.72 -2.13
#